data_AF-A0AA38XKZ5-F1
#
_entry.id   AF-A0AA38XKZ5-F1
#
_cell.length_a   1.000
_cell.length_b   1.000
_cell.length_c   1.000
_cell.angle_alpha   90.00
_cell.angle_beta   90.00
_cell.angle_gamma   90.00
#
_symmetry.space_group_name_H-M   'P 1'
#
loop_
_entity.id
_entity.type
_entity.pdbx_description
1 polymer ?
#
loop_
_entity_poly.entity_id
_entity_poly.type
_entity_poly.pdbx_seq_one_letter_code
_entity_poly.pdbx_strand_id
1 'polypeptide(L)'
;MGASKPTPSTTIHPMLAPHVQNISQSTIHKKWKPLPPASQDKIRHILLNLRTKRSGAGGNGRIPAISKARSRTARTGNGKAATKNAIAEEEYEKVVEEVTEKLLARLPRMPFPPTSTSTTSTTADDFDLSSTLTRIATLQAQLTSTTQSAQLLRRQIDREKAALKRDKKELKSLEEGLRGSREVRKKKERGLHELARVGDPVGDESDEEEDAIAEIERINDLVGIGASSGKGMFGTSRTTAEPTLGVNDETDPELQPLLKQLQSHLLSMRNNTASMMPVLGAMDEVGIAMDTFASKSLDDEALRKLYSIAHV
;
A
#
# COMPACT_ATOMS: atom_id res chain seq x y z
N MET A 1 -5.74 33.63 -8.49
CA MET A 1 -5.59 32.73 -9.64
C MET A 1 -4.09 32.51 -9.90
N GLY A 2 -3.48 31.52 -9.26
CA GLY A 2 -2.07 31.16 -9.48
C GLY A 2 -1.97 29.65 -9.60
N ALA A 3 -1.95 29.14 -10.83
CA ALA A 3 -1.93 27.71 -11.11
C ALA A 3 -0.49 27.17 -10.98
N SER A 4 -0.24 26.36 -9.95
CA SER A 4 0.97 25.57 -9.81
C SER A 4 0.97 24.42 -10.82
N LYS A 5 1.89 24.45 -11.79
CA LYS A 5 2.14 23.33 -12.72
C LYS A 5 2.79 22.16 -11.97
N PRO A 6 2.40 20.90 -12.27
CA PRO A 6 3.06 19.73 -11.69
C PRO A 6 4.40 19.47 -12.38
N THR A 7 5.46 19.34 -11.58
CA THR A 7 6.78 18.90 -12.03
C THR A 7 6.76 17.40 -12.36
N PRO A 8 7.17 16.96 -13.56
CA PRO A 8 7.30 15.53 -13.85
C PRO A 8 8.53 15.00 -13.11
N SER A 9 8.34 14.07 -12.17
CA SER A 9 9.43 13.27 -11.60
C SER A 9 9.97 12.33 -12.68
N THR A 10 10.95 12.82 -13.43
CA THR A 10 11.79 11.97 -14.27
C THR A 10 12.56 11.02 -13.36
N THR A 11 12.05 9.81 -13.17
CA THR A 11 12.82 8.69 -12.64
C THR A 11 13.99 8.46 -13.57
N ILE A 12 15.16 8.96 -13.18
CA ILE A 12 16.45 8.65 -13.79
C ILE A 12 16.69 7.17 -13.51
N HIS A 13 16.37 6.32 -14.48
CA HIS A 13 16.80 4.93 -14.42
C HIS A 13 18.34 4.92 -14.42
N PRO A 14 19.00 4.20 -13.51
CA PRO A 14 20.45 4.11 -13.51
C PRO A 14 20.88 3.48 -14.84
N MET A 15 21.47 4.29 -15.71
CA MET A 15 22.11 3.81 -16.93
C MET A 15 23.38 3.07 -16.50
N LEU A 16 23.38 1.74 -16.66
CA LEU A 16 24.54 0.91 -16.42
C LEU A 16 25.63 1.30 -17.45
N ALA A 17 26.66 2.00 -16.99
CA ALA A 17 27.85 2.23 -17.81
C ALA A 17 28.70 0.96 -17.85
N PRO A 18 29.30 0.60 -19.00
CA PRO A 18 30.21 -0.53 -19.07
C PRO A 18 31.44 -0.22 -18.19
N HIS A 19 31.58 -0.96 -17.09
CA HIS A 19 32.75 -0.88 -16.23
C HIS A 19 33.79 -1.89 -16.71
N VAL A 20 34.92 -1.40 -17.22
CA VAL A 20 36.05 -2.24 -17.66
C VAL A 20 37.12 -2.24 -16.58
N GLN A 21 37.44 -3.40 -16.03
CA GLN A 21 38.57 -3.56 -15.13
C GLN A 21 39.83 -3.92 -15.91
N ASN A 22 40.89 -3.13 -15.75
CA ASN A 22 42.19 -3.43 -16.34
C ASN A 22 42.93 -4.43 -15.45
N ILE A 23 43.13 -5.65 -15.96
CA ILE A 23 43.79 -6.74 -15.23
C ILE A 23 45.17 -6.97 -15.87
N SER A 24 46.21 -7.08 -15.05
CA SER A 24 47.56 -7.34 -15.56
C SER A 24 47.67 -8.74 -16.17
N GLN A 25 48.47 -8.89 -17.24
CA GLN A 25 48.76 -10.19 -17.85
C GLN A 25 49.35 -11.19 -16.84
N SER A 26 50.19 -10.70 -15.91
CA SER A 26 50.73 -11.53 -14.83
C SER A 26 49.65 -12.10 -13.91
N THR A 27 48.60 -11.32 -13.63
CA THR A 27 47.46 -11.75 -12.81
C THR A 27 46.67 -12.82 -13.53
N ILE A 28 46.45 -12.67 -14.85
CA ILE A 28 45.78 -13.67 -15.68
C ILE A 28 46.57 -14.98 -15.64
N HIS A 29 47.86 -14.96 -15.98
CA HIS A 29 48.67 -16.18 -16.02
C HIS A 29 48.84 -16.87 -14.64
N LYS A 30 48.83 -16.11 -13.54
CA LYS A 30 49.03 -16.66 -12.18
C LYS A 30 47.74 -17.12 -11.52
N LYS A 31 46.64 -16.38 -11.68
CA LYS A 31 45.38 -16.62 -10.95
C LYS A 31 44.30 -17.30 -11.79
N TRP A 32 44.34 -17.15 -13.11
CA TRP A 32 43.34 -17.73 -13.99
C TRP A 32 43.82 -19.10 -14.45
N LYS A 33 43.17 -20.13 -13.94
CA LYS A 33 43.46 -21.52 -14.29
C LYS A 33 42.62 -21.92 -15.50
N PRO A 34 43.09 -22.86 -16.33
CA PRO A 34 42.22 -23.46 -17.34
C PRO A 34 41.03 -24.13 -16.65
N LEU A 35 39.90 -24.14 -17.34
CA LEU A 35 38.65 -24.69 -16.85
C LEU A 35 38.81 -26.18 -16.45
N PRO A 36 38.16 -26.68 -15.38
CA PRO A 36 38.20 -28.10 -15.03
C PRO A 36 37.75 -29.00 -16.18
N PRO A 37 38.32 -30.22 -16.32
CA PRO A 37 38.04 -31.11 -17.46
C PRO A 37 36.55 -31.42 -17.63
N ALA A 38 35.83 -31.66 -16.53
CA ALA A 38 34.38 -31.92 -16.55
C ALA A 38 33.56 -30.76 -17.15
N SER A 39 34.00 -29.51 -16.94
CA SER A 39 33.34 -28.34 -17.52
C SER A 39 33.78 -28.10 -18.96
N GLN A 40 35.02 -28.45 -19.32
CA GLN A 40 35.47 -28.47 -20.72
C GLN A 40 34.65 -29.46 -21.54
N ASP A 41 34.38 -30.66 -21.01
CA ASP A 41 33.59 -31.68 -21.71
C ASP A 41 32.16 -31.22 -21.96
N LYS A 42 31.52 -30.55 -20.99
CA LYS A 42 30.21 -29.92 -21.19
C LYS A 42 30.22 -28.89 -22.31
N ILE A 43 31.23 -28.03 -22.36
CA ILE A 43 31.38 -27.02 -23.44
C ILE A 43 31.62 -27.71 -24.79
N ARG A 44 32.47 -28.75 -24.84
CA ARG A 44 32.68 -29.57 -26.04
C ARG A 44 31.36 -30.15 -26.52
N HIS A 45 30.55 -30.72 -25.63
CA HIS A 45 29.22 -31.22 -25.99
C HIS A 45 28.30 -30.13 -26.53
N ILE A 46 28.27 -28.93 -25.94
CA ILE A 46 27.45 -27.82 -26.43
C ILE A 46 27.92 -27.36 -27.83
N LEU A 47 29.23 -27.18 -28.04
CA LEU A 47 29.78 -26.76 -29.33
C LEU A 47 29.56 -27.82 -30.42
N LEU A 48 29.74 -29.10 -30.08
CA LEU A 48 29.43 -30.21 -30.98
C LEU A 48 27.93 -30.28 -31.27
N ASN A 49 27.07 -30.05 -30.28
CA ASN A 49 25.62 -29.98 -30.47
C ASN A 49 25.21 -28.80 -31.36
N LEU A 50 25.90 -27.65 -31.28
CA LEU A 50 25.66 -26.53 -32.17
C LEU A 50 26.06 -26.87 -33.61
N ARG A 51 27.20 -27.55 -33.79
CA ARG A 51 27.65 -28.07 -35.08
C ARG A 51 26.64 -29.06 -35.65
N THR A 52 26.20 -30.05 -34.87
CA THR A 52 25.28 -31.11 -35.35
C THR A 52 23.85 -30.61 -35.57
N LYS A 53 23.31 -29.77 -34.66
CA LYS A 53 21.95 -29.21 -34.79
C LYS A 53 21.81 -28.21 -35.94
N ARG A 54 22.92 -27.61 -36.41
CA ARG A 54 22.94 -26.71 -37.56
C ARG A 54 23.27 -27.40 -38.88
N SER A 55 24.10 -28.44 -38.86
CA SER A 55 24.46 -29.29 -40.01
C SER A 55 23.29 -30.11 -40.60
N GLY A 56 22.03 -29.87 -40.21
CA GLY A 56 20.85 -30.49 -40.83
C GLY A 56 20.64 -31.98 -40.51
N ALA A 57 21.44 -32.57 -39.62
CA ALA A 57 21.35 -33.99 -39.26
C ALA A 57 20.70 -34.16 -37.87
N GLY A 58 19.36 -34.03 -37.79
CA GLY A 58 18.60 -34.56 -36.65
C GLY A 58 17.58 -33.62 -36.01
N GLY A 59 16.30 -33.92 -36.25
CA GLY A 59 15.14 -33.80 -35.34
C GLY A 59 15.03 -32.62 -34.36
N ASN A 60 14.00 -31.79 -34.58
CA ASN A 60 13.27 -30.94 -33.63
C ASN A 60 13.98 -29.78 -32.90
N GLY A 61 15.25 -29.50 -33.15
CA GLY A 61 16.01 -28.45 -32.46
C GLY A 61 16.40 -27.23 -33.29
N ARG A 62 15.56 -26.76 -34.22
CA ARG A 62 15.90 -25.64 -35.13
C ARG A 62 16.04 -24.34 -34.32
N ILE A 63 17.27 -23.92 -34.02
CA ILE A 63 17.53 -22.55 -33.55
C ILE A 63 17.08 -21.62 -34.69
N PRO A 64 16.12 -20.71 -34.48
CA PRO A 64 15.67 -19.81 -35.53
C PRO A 64 16.84 -18.96 -36.03
N ALA A 65 16.95 -18.79 -37.34
CA ALA A 65 17.88 -17.82 -37.93
C ALA A 65 17.64 -16.44 -37.31
N ILE A 66 18.72 -15.79 -36.87
CA ILE A 66 18.71 -14.55 -36.07
C ILE A 66 18.09 -13.35 -36.82
N SER A 67 17.71 -13.50 -38.10
CA SER A 67 17.22 -12.43 -38.96
C SER A 67 15.74 -12.46 -39.32
N LYS A 68 14.90 -13.35 -38.76
CA LYS A 68 13.47 -13.41 -39.13
C LYS A 68 12.51 -13.37 -37.94
N ALA A 69 12.35 -12.18 -37.38
CA ALA A 69 11.21 -11.84 -36.54
C ALA A 69 10.62 -10.46 -36.89
N ARG A 70 10.45 -10.13 -38.19
CA ARG A 70 9.44 -9.15 -38.63
C ARG A 70 9.31 -9.14 -40.15
N SER A 71 8.28 -9.80 -40.67
CA SER A 71 7.48 -9.35 -41.82
C SER A 71 6.54 -10.47 -42.23
N ARG A 72 5.28 -10.39 -41.77
CA ARG A 72 4.17 -11.10 -42.39
C ARG A 72 3.49 -10.11 -43.34
N THR A 73 4.14 -9.77 -44.45
CA THR A 73 3.53 -9.12 -45.62
C THR A 73 4.58 -8.94 -46.72
N ALA A 74 4.77 -9.95 -47.56
CA ALA A 74 5.21 -9.78 -48.95
C ALA A 74 5.14 -11.13 -49.67
N ARG A 75 3.97 -11.39 -50.26
CA ARG A 75 3.80 -12.35 -51.33
C ARG A 75 4.44 -11.72 -52.59
N THR A 76 4.99 -12.59 -53.44
CA THR A 76 5.53 -12.35 -54.81
C THR A 76 6.87 -11.60 -54.96
N GLY A 77 7.89 -12.36 -55.40
CA GLY A 77 9.02 -11.86 -56.20
C GLY A 77 10.41 -11.91 -55.55
N ASN A 78 11.15 -13.02 -55.69
CA ASN A 78 12.59 -13.06 -56.03
C ASN A 78 13.26 -14.40 -55.68
N GLY A 79 13.39 -15.30 -56.65
CA GLY A 79 14.25 -16.50 -56.52
C GLY A 79 15.74 -16.19 -56.34
N LYS A 80 16.20 -14.99 -56.75
CA LYS A 80 17.61 -14.56 -56.61
C LYS A 80 17.98 -14.08 -55.20
N ALA A 81 17.01 -13.70 -54.38
CA ALA A 81 17.25 -13.30 -52.99
C ALA A 81 17.35 -14.53 -52.06
N ALA A 82 16.63 -15.61 -52.39
CA ALA A 82 16.73 -16.88 -51.67
C ALA A 82 18.12 -17.51 -51.82
N THR A 83 18.73 -17.48 -53.01
CA THR A 83 20.08 -18.01 -53.22
C THR A 83 21.17 -17.15 -52.58
N LYS A 84 21.05 -15.83 -52.59
CA LYS A 84 21.97 -14.94 -51.83
C LYS A 84 21.88 -15.17 -50.32
N ASN A 85 20.68 -15.37 -49.79
CA ASN A 85 20.48 -15.72 -48.38
C ASN A 85 21.01 -17.13 -48.07
N ALA A 86 20.88 -18.09 -48.99
CA ALA A 86 21.44 -19.42 -48.83
C ALA A 86 22.98 -19.44 -48.88
N ILE A 87 23.59 -18.64 -49.77
CA ILE A 87 25.05 -18.47 -49.83
C ILE A 87 25.54 -17.76 -48.56
N ALA A 88 24.85 -16.72 -48.10
CA ALA A 88 25.17 -16.05 -46.85
C ALA A 88 24.97 -16.96 -45.61
N GLU A 89 24.03 -17.91 -45.67
CA GLU A 89 23.80 -18.92 -44.64
C GLU A 89 24.89 -19.99 -44.66
N GLU A 90 25.34 -20.44 -45.84
CA GLU A 90 26.47 -21.38 -45.98
C GLU A 90 27.80 -20.75 -45.52
N GLU A 91 28.07 -19.50 -45.92
CA GLU A 91 29.22 -18.74 -45.45
C GLU A 91 29.17 -18.53 -43.93
N TYR A 92 28.00 -18.23 -43.38
CA TYR A 92 27.79 -18.10 -41.93
C TYR A 92 28.04 -19.42 -41.21
N GLU A 93 27.51 -20.55 -41.70
CA GLU A 93 27.72 -21.86 -41.09
C GLU A 93 29.20 -22.27 -41.16
N LYS A 94 29.89 -22.00 -42.28
CA LYS A 94 31.34 -22.22 -42.40
C LYS A 94 32.14 -21.39 -41.39
N VAL A 95 31.78 -20.13 -41.20
CA VAL A 95 32.41 -19.25 -40.20
C VAL A 95 32.14 -19.78 -38.78
N VAL A 96 30.92 -20.25 -38.50
CA VAL A 96 30.57 -20.85 -37.21
C VAL A 96 31.39 -22.13 -36.98
N GLU A 97 31.53 -23.00 -37.99
CA GLU A 97 32.37 -24.20 -37.90
C GLU A 97 33.83 -23.86 -37.60
N GLU A 98 34.43 -22.94 -38.36
CA GLU A 98 35.81 -22.49 -38.14
C GLU A 98 36.00 -21.89 -36.73
N VAL A 99 35.03 -21.10 -36.25
CA VAL A 99 35.04 -20.58 -34.89
C VAL A 99 34.92 -21.70 -33.86
N THR A 100 34.06 -22.70 -34.08
CA THR A 100 33.91 -23.84 -33.15
C THR A 100 35.20 -24.66 -33.07
N GLU A 101 35.89 -24.91 -34.18
CA GLU A 101 37.16 -25.63 -34.20
C GLU A 101 38.27 -24.86 -33.47
N LYS A 102 38.37 -23.54 -33.74
CA LYS A 102 39.31 -22.66 -33.03
C LYS A 102 39.02 -22.60 -31.52
N LEU A 103 37.74 -22.59 -31.12
CA LEU A 103 37.34 -22.60 -29.73
C LEU A 103 37.64 -23.94 -29.06
N LEU A 104 37.37 -25.07 -29.72
CA LEU A 104 37.70 -26.41 -29.20
C LEU A 104 39.22 -26.60 -29.02
N ALA A 105 40.03 -26.10 -29.96
CA ALA A 105 41.48 -26.14 -29.87
C ALA A 105 42.05 -25.24 -28.76
N ARG A 106 41.39 -24.10 -28.47
CA ARG A 106 41.84 -23.13 -27.46
C ARG A 106 41.26 -23.36 -26.07
N LEU A 107 40.15 -24.10 -25.95
CA LEU A 107 39.48 -24.41 -24.68
C LEU A 107 40.42 -24.94 -23.58
N PRO A 108 41.36 -25.88 -23.84
CA PRO A 108 42.24 -26.38 -22.79
C PRO A 108 43.30 -25.37 -22.31
N ARG A 109 43.56 -24.32 -23.10
CA ARG A 109 44.62 -23.33 -22.85
C ARG A 109 44.09 -21.93 -22.55
N MET A 110 42.78 -21.73 -22.56
CA MET A 110 42.16 -20.45 -22.26
C MET A 110 42.15 -20.23 -20.74
N PRO A 111 42.79 -19.17 -20.23
CA PRO A 111 42.72 -18.84 -18.83
C PRO A 111 41.31 -18.32 -18.53
N PHE A 112 40.62 -18.93 -17.56
CA PHE A 112 39.33 -18.44 -17.10
C PHE A 112 39.49 -17.78 -15.73
N PRO A 113 38.77 -16.67 -15.48
CA PRO A 113 38.72 -16.10 -14.14
C PRO A 113 38.27 -17.17 -13.15
N PRO A 114 38.80 -17.16 -11.91
CA PRO A 114 38.40 -18.13 -10.91
C PRO A 114 36.88 -18.08 -10.73
N THR A 115 36.21 -19.21 -10.96
CA THR A 115 34.79 -19.34 -10.64
C THR A 115 34.65 -19.10 -9.14
N SER A 116 33.76 -18.19 -8.75
CA SER A 116 33.46 -17.85 -7.36
C SER A 116 33.12 -19.11 -6.56
N THR A 117 34.14 -19.75 -5.99
CA THR A 117 34.03 -20.78 -4.95
C THR A 117 34.79 -20.31 -3.70
N SER A 118 35.48 -19.16 -3.78
CA SER A 118 36.01 -18.46 -2.61
C SER A 118 34.95 -17.50 -2.09
N THR A 119 34.30 -17.96 -1.04
CA THR A 119 33.47 -17.32 -0.02
C THR A 119 33.97 -15.95 0.51
N THR A 120 34.21 -14.92 -0.32
CA THR A 120 34.57 -13.55 0.18
C THR A 120 34.56 -12.42 -0.86
N SER A 121 33.57 -12.34 -1.75
CA SER A 121 33.29 -11.09 -2.50
C SER A 121 31.84 -10.66 -2.36
N THR A 122 31.46 -10.37 -1.11
CA THR A 122 30.30 -9.53 -0.82
C THR A 122 30.52 -8.18 -1.50
N THR A 123 29.90 -7.95 -2.65
CA THR A 123 29.24 -6.68 -3.08
C THR A 123 29.25 -6.39 -4.59
N ALA A 124 29.95 -7.13 -5.46
CA ALA A 124 30.13 -6.65 -6.84
C ALA A 124 29.93 -7.62 -8.02
N ASP A 125 29.98 -8.96 -7.85
CA ASP A 125 30.17 -9.85 -9.03
C ASP A 125 29.10 -10.93 -9.31
N ASP A 126 28.06 -11.08 -8.51
CA ASP A 126 27.03 -12.10 -8.80
C ASP A 126 25.81 -11.49 -9.51
N PHE A 127 25.90 -11.38 -10.84
CA PHE A 127 24.71 -11.43 -11.70
C PHE A 127 24.15 -12.85 -11.71
N ASP A 128 23.67 -13.32 -10.56
CA ASP A 128 22.96 -14.58 -10.48
C ASP A 128 21.58 -14.40 -11.12
N LEU A 129 21.42 -14.97 -12.32
CA LEU A 129 20.15 -14.97 -13.05
C LEU A 129 19.02 -15.52 -12.17
N SER A 130 19.30 -16.55 -11.36
CA SER A 130 18.25 -17.14 -10.52
C SER A 130 17.80 -16.18 -9.42
N SER A 131 18.73 -15.51 -8.73
CA SER A 131 18.45 -14.44 -7.76
C SER A 131 17.71 -13.24 -8.36
N THR A 132 18.09 -12.82 -9.57
CA THR A 132 17.38 -11.73 -10.26
C THR A 132 15.96 -12.13 -10.66
N LEU A 133 15.75 -13.36 -11.14
CA LEU A 133 14.41 -13.87 -11.47
C LEU A 133 13.52 -14.03 -10.24
N THR A 134 14.05 -14.53 -9.12
CA THR A 134 13.28 -14.60 -7.86
C THR A 134 12.91 -13.21 -7.38
N ARG A 135 13.83 -12.23 -7.44
CA ARG A 135 13.54 -10.83 -7.13
C ARG A 135 12.45 -10.25 -8.03
N ILE A 136 12.50 -10.52 -9.33
CA ILE A 136 11.47 -10.08 -10.28
C ILE A 136 10.11 -10.69 -9.89
N ALA A 137 10.06 -11.99 -9.60
CA ALA A 137 8.83 -12.66 -9.19
C ALA A 137 8.26 -12.07 -7.88
N THR A 138 9.11 -11.79 -6.88
CA THR A 138 8.68 -11.15 -5.63
C THR A 138 8.14 -9.74 -5.86
N LEU A 139 8.80 -8.95 -6.71
CA LEU A 139 8.36 -7.59 -7.02
C LEU A 139 7.04 -7.61 -7.80
N GLN A 140 6.86 -8.57 -8.71
CA GLN A 140 5.60 -8.76 -9.42
C GLN A 140 4.47 -9.14 -8.46
N ALA A 141 4.72 -10.07 -7.51
CA ALA A 141 3.74 -10.45 -6.49
C ALA A 141 3.37 -9.28 -5.57
N GLN A 142 4.35 -8.45 -5.18
CA GLN A 142 4.09 -7.24 -4.43
C GLN A 142 3.24 -6.25 -5.23
N LEU A 143 3.60 -5.99 -6.50
CA LEU A 143 2.87 -5.08 -7.37
C LEU A 143 1.42 -5.54 -7.59
N THR A 144 1.18 -6.84 -7.81
CA THR A 144 -0.17 -7.37 -7.99
C THR A 144 -0.99 -7.23 -6.72
N SER A 145 -0.43 -7.54 -5.55
CA SER A 145 -1.08 -7.35 -4.25
C SER A 145 -1.46 -5.88 -4.01
N THR A 146 -0.53 -4.94 -4.23
CA THR A 146 -0.80 -3.50 -4.06
C THR A 146 -1.81 -2.97 -5.07
N THR A 147 -1.82 -3.51 -6.29
CA THR A 147 -2.79 -3.12 -7.31
C THR A 147 -4.19 -3.59 -6.92
N GLN A 148 -4.31 -4.83 -6.41
CA GLN A 148 -5.59 -5.36 -5.95
C GLN A 148 -6.11 -4.61 -4.73
N SER A 149 -5.26 -4.32 -3.73
CA SER A 149 -5.68 -3.53 -2.56
C SER A 149 -6.14 -2.12 -2.96
N ALA A 150 -5.41 -1.45 -3.87
CA ALA A 150 -5.82 -0.15 -4.39
C ALA A 150 -7.18 -0.19 -5.11
N GLN A 151 -7.48 -1.26 -5.85
CA GLN A 151 -8.80 -1.44 -6.49
C GLN A 151 -9.92 -1.63 -5.46
N LEU A 152 -9.68 -2.40 -4.40
CA LEU A 152 -10.66 -2.57 -3.32
C LEU A 152 -10.93 -1.25 -2.60
N LEU A 153 -9.89 -0.49 -2.26
CA LEU A 153 -10.02 0.82 -1.63
C LEU A 153 -10.78 1.80 -2.53
N ARG A 154 -10.50 1.83 -3.83
CA ARG A 154 -11.26 2.66 -4.79
C ARG A 154 -12.74 2.30 -4.81
N ARG A 155 -13.08 1.01 -4.84
CA ARG A 155 -14.48 0.55 -4.77
C ARG A 155 -15.14 0.95 -3.46
N GLN A 156 -14.42 0.88 -2.35
CA GLN A 156 -14.94 1.29 -1.05
C GLN A 156 -15.21 2.80 -1.00
N ILE A 157 -14.25 3.61 -1.48
CA ILE A 157 -14.42 5.06 -1.61
C ILE A 157 -15.65 5.40 -2.47
N ASP A 158 -15.88 4.69 -3.56
CA ASP A 158 -17.04 4.94 -4.42
C ASP A 158 -18.36 4.58 -3.74
N ARG A 159 -18.40 3.51 -2.93
CA ARG A 159 -19.55 3.17 -2.09
C ARG A 159 -19.84 4.26 -1.07
N GLU A 160 -18.82 4.72 -0.34
CA GLU A 160 -18.94 5.77 0.67
C GLU A 160 -19.36 7.10 0.05
N LYS A 161 -18.79 7.48 -1.09
CA LYS A 161 -19.23 8.66 -1.85
C LYS A 161 -20.71 8.55 -2.26
N ALA A 162 -21.17 7.36 -2.64
CA ALA A 162 -22.57 7.15 -3.00
C ALA A 162 -23.50 7.22 -1.77
N ALA A 163 -23.09 6.69 -0.62
CA ALA A 163 -23.81 6.84 0.65
C ALA A 163 -23.90 8.31 1.05
N LEU A 164 -22.78 9.02 1.09
CA LEU A 164 -22.70 10.45 1.40
C LEU A 164 -23.59 11.28 0.46
N LYS A 165 -23.71 10.91 -0.82
CA LYS A 165 -24.63 11.57 -1.76
C LYS A 165 -26.10 11.36 -1.40
N ARG A 166 -26.49 10.22 -0.82
CA ARG A 166 -27.86 9.98 -0.33
C ARG A 166 -28.13 10.82 0.91
N ASP A 167 -27.23 10.77 1.88
CA ASP A 167 -27.35 11.53 3.13
C ASP A 167 -27.43 13.04 2.85
N LYS A 168 -26.62 13.55 1.92
CA LYS A 168 -26.71 14.96 1.46
C LYS A 168 -28.04 15.31 0.81
N LYS A 169 -28.73 14.37 0.16
CA LYS A 169 -30.07 14.62 -0.40
C LYS A 169 -31.12 14.58 0.69
N GLU A 170 -31.02 13.65 1.63
CA GLU A 170 -31.91 13.56 2.78
C GLU A 170 -31.83 14.82 3.64
N LEU A 171 -30.61 15.28 3.95
CA LEU A 171 -30.39 16.52 4.67
C LEU A 171 -31.02 17.71 3.96
N LYS A 172 -30.84 17.84 2.63
CA LYS A 172 -31.51 18.89 1.85
C LYS A 172 -33.04 18.80 1.90
N SER A 173 -33.59 17.59 1.82
CA SER A 173 -35.03 17.39 1.94
C SER A 173 -35.55 17.81 3.32
N LEU A 174 -34.79 17.55 4.39
CA LEU A 174 -35.12 17.97 5.74
C LEU A 174 -34.98 19.49 5.92
N GLU A 175 -33.95 20.11 5.35
CA GLU A 175 -33.77 21.57 5.34
C GLU A 175 -34.93 22.26 4.62
N GLU A 176 -35.32 21.76 3.45
CA GLU A 176 -36.47 22.27 2.69
C GLU A 176 -37.78 22.09 3.47
N GLY A 177 -37.97 20.94 4.13
CA GLY A 177 -39.12 20.67 5.00
C GLY A 177 -39.20 21.61 6.21
N LEU A 178 -38.08 21.83 6.90
CA LEU A 178 -37.99 22.72 8.05
C LEU A 178 -38.19 24.18 7.64
N ARG A 179 -37.60 24.59 6.51
CA ARG A 179 -37.81 25.92 5.93
C ARG A 179 -39.28 26.13 5.54
N GLY A 180 -39.91 25.17 4.88
CA GLY A 180 -41.33 25.21 4.54
C GLY A 180 -42.22 25.32 5.78
N SER A 181 -41.91 24.56 6.84
CA SER A 181 -42.62 24.63 8.12
C SER A 181 -42.49 26.01 8.78
N ARG A 182 -41.26 26.57 8.85
CA ARG A 182 -41.01 27.93 9.36
C ARG A 182 -41.77 28.98 8.56
N GLU A 183 -41.80 28.87 7.23
CA GLU A 183 -42.53 29.82 6.38
C GLU A 183 -44.05 29.71 6.57
N VAL A 184 -44.59 28.50 6.76
CA VAL A 184 -46.01 28.30 7.08
C VAL A 184 -46.36 28.87 8.45
N ARG A 185 -45.53 28.63 9.47
CA ARG A 185 -45.69 29.21 10.82
C ARG A 185 -45.73 30.73 10.75
N LYS A 186 -44.76 31.34 10.06
CA LYS A 186 -44.71 32.80 9.85
C LYS A 186 -45.92 33.35 9.10
N LYS A 187 -46.45 32.63 8.11
CA LYS A 187 -47.69 33.03 7.40
C LYS A 187 -48.92 32.94 8.31
N LYS A 188 -49.00 31.89 9.14
CA LYS A 188 -50.07 31.74 10.14
C LYS A 188 -50.01 32.88 11.15
N GLU A 189 -48.83 33.17 11.71
CA GLU A 189 -48.59 34.27 12.65
C GLU A 189 -48.99 35.65 12.08
N ARG A 190 -48.74 35.89 10.79
CA ARG A 190 -49.20 37.12 10.11
C ARG A 190 -50.72 37.23 9.97
N GLY A 191 -51.43 36.11 10.05
CA GLY A 191 -52.90 36.05 10.04
C GLY A 191 -53.52 36.09 11.43
N LEU A 192 -52.73 36.12 12.51
CA LEU A 192 -53.24 36.31 13.87
C LEU A 192 -53.45 37.80 14.17
N HIS A 193 -54.53 38.10 14.89
CA HIS A 193 -54.85 39.45 15.34
C HIS A 193 -53.87 39.94 16.43
N GLU A 194 -53.61 41.24 16.46
CA GLU A 194 -52.60 41.90 17.32
C GLU A 194 -52.72 41.56 18.82
N LEU A 195 -53.91 41.24 19.34
CA LEU A 195 -54.12 40.87 20.74
C LEU A 195 -53.63 39.44 21.07
N ALA A 196 -53.61 38.51 20.11
CA ALA A 196 -53.00 37.19 20.28
C ALA A 196 -51.47 37.25 20.11
N ARG A 197 -50.96 38.27 19.43
CA ARG A 197 -49.51 38.55 19.27
C ARG A 197 -48.89 39.18 20.53
N VAL A 198 -49.70 39.81 21.38
CA VAL A 198 -49.28 40.42 22.66
C VAL A 198 -49.48 39.44 23.84
N GLY A 199 -50.16 38.31 23.61
CA GLY A 199 -50.42 37.29 24.63
C GLY A 199 -49.24 36.36 24.92
N ASP A 200 -48.25 36.29 24.02
CA ASP A 200 -46.91 35.91 24.45
C ASP A 200 -46.30 37.14 25.12
N PRO A 201 -46.06 37.12 26.44
CA PRO A 201 -45.15 38.11 26.99
C PRO A 201 -43.86 37.98 26.19
N VAL A 202 -43.20 39.11 25.98
CA VAL A 202 -41.82 39.18 25.50
C VAL A 202 -40.94 38.38 26.47
N GLY A 203 -40.94 37.06 26.31
CA GLY A 203 -39.93 36.13 26.72
C GLY A 203 -38.93 36.14 25.60
N ASP A 204 -37.72 36.53 25.96
CA ASP A 204 -36.60 36.72 25.07
C ASP A 204 -36.43 35.45 24.23
N GLU A 205 -36.24 35.56 22.90
CA GLU A 205 -36.00 34.40 22.02
C GLU A 205 -34.71 33.62 22.42
N SER A 206 -33.98 34.08 23.44
CA SER A 206 -32.90 33.37 24.14
C SER A 206 -33.36 32.30 25.12
N ASP A 207 -34.57 32.41 25.70
CA ASP A 207 -34.99 31.54 26.80
C ASP A 207 -35.51 30.17 26.30
N GLU A 208 -36.10 30.11 25.09
CA GLU A 208 -36.53 28.83 24.48
C GLU A 208 -35.33 27.97 24.03
N GLU A 209 -34.19 28.56 23.66
CA GLU A 209 -32.96 27.81 23.36
C GLU A 209 -32.25 27.34 24.64
N GLU A 210 -32.21 28.15 25.71
CA GLU A 210 -31.67 27.73 27.01
C GLU A 210 -32.51 26.63 27.66
N ASP A 211 -33.85 26.72 27.61
CA ASP A 211 -34.75 25.69 28.11
C ASP A 211 -34.67 24.39 27.31
N ALA A 212 -34.49 24.46 25.98
CA ALA A 212 -34.29 23.29 25.14
C ALA A 212 -32.93 22.62 25.39
N ILE A 213 -31.86 23.40 25.63
CA ILE A 213 -30.54 22.87 25.98
C ILE A 213 -30.57 22.22 27.37
N ALA A 214 -31.22 22.86 28.34
CA ALA A 214 -31.39 22.32 29.69
C ALA A 214 -32.24 21.03 29.72
N GLU A 215 -33.28 20.94 28.87
CA GLU A 215 -34.09 19.73 28.71
C GLU A 215 -33.25 18.57 28.11
N ILE A 216 -32.41 18.84 27.12
CA ILE A 216 -31.51 17.86 26.51
C ILE A 216 -30.44 17.39 27.51
N GLU A 217 -29.92 18.29 28.35
CA GLU A 217 -28.94 17.96 29.39
C GLU A 217 -29.56 17.10 30.50
N ARG A 218 -30.79 17.41 30.93
CA ARG A 218 -31.58 16.56 31.85
C ARG A 218 -31.83 15.15 31.29
N ILE A 219 -32.11 15.03 29.99
CA ILE A 219 -32.28 13.74 29.32
C ILE A 219 -30.94 12.98 29.24
N ASN A 220 -29.83 13.67 29.00
CA ASN A 220 -28.50 13.07 28.99
C ASN A 220 -28.05 12.59 30.37
N ASP A 221 -28.45 13.26 31.45
CA ASP A 221 -28.23 12.81 32.83
C ASP A 221 -29.08 11.58 33.18
N LEU A 222 -30.33 11.54 32.71
CA LEU A 222 -31.23 10.40 32.90
C LEU A 222 -30.76 9.15 32.13
N VAL A 223 -30.14 9.35 30.96
CA VAL A 223 -29.62 8.27 30.09
C VAL A 223 -28.13 7.96 30.36
N GLY A 224 -27.48 8.71 31.24
CA GLY A 224 -26.09 8.45 31.66
C GLY A 224 -25.03 8.77 30.60
N ILE A 225 -25.33 9.69 29.67
CA ILE A 225 -24.43 10.13 28.59
C ILE A 225 -23.67 11.42 28.98
N GLY A 226 -24.11 12.11 30.05
CA GLY A 226 -23.47 13.30 30.59
C GLY A 226 -22.05 13.03 31.13
N ALA A 227 -21.06 13.73 30.57
CA ALA A 227 -19.70 13.73 31.07
C ALA A 227 -19.65 14.39 32.45
N SER A 228 -19.55 13.57 33.50
CA SER A 228 -19.26 14.03 34.85
C SER A 228 -17.89 14.70 34.91
N SER A 229 -17.89 16.02 34.79
CA SER A 229 -16.81 16.87 35.32
C SER A 229 -16.91 16.85 36.85
N GLY A 230 -16.39 15.79 37.45
CA GLY A 230 -16.40 15.56 38.90
C GLY A 230 -15.09 16.00 39.54
N LYS A 231 -15.01 17.26 39.99
CA LYS A 231 -14.03 17.69 40.98
C LYS A 231 -14.64 17.50 42.37
N GLY A 232 -14.13 16.53 43.15
CA GLY A 232 -14.20 16.58 44.60
C GLY A 232 -14.65 15.31 45.35
N MET A 233 -13.65 14.57 45.84
CA MET A 233 -13.41 14.40 47.28
C MET A 233 -14.41 13.59 48.13
N PHE A 234 -14.11 12.30 48.29
CA PHE A 234 -14.01 11.52 49.55
C PHE A 234 -13.78 10.06 49.10
N GLY A 235 -12.67 9.39 49.41
CA GLY A 235 -12.20 9.09 50.75
C GLY A 235 -12.30 7.58 50.95
N THR A 236 -11.18 6.89 50.72
CA THR A 236 -10.74 5.64 51.37
C THR A 236 -11.81 4.79 52.07
N SER A 237 -12.05 3.57 51.57
CA SER A 237 -11.76 2.38 52.37
C SER A 237 -11.56 1.14 51.51
N ARG A 238 -10.48 0.45 51.84
CA ARG A 238 -10.04 -0.83 51.32
C ARG A 238 -10.74 -1.90 52.15
N THR A 239 -11.68 -2.64 51.59
CA THR A 239 -12.08 -3.95 52.14
C THR A 239 -12.35 -4.93 51.02
N THR A 240 -11.56 -5.99 51.04
CA THR A 240 -11.80 -7.30 50.45
C THR A 240 -13.23 -7.77 50.71
N ALA A 241 -14.07 -7.81 49.69
CA ALA A 241 -15.22 -8.71 49.62
C ALA A 241 -15.71 -8.74 48.17
N GLU A 242 -15.72 -9.92 47.58
CA GLU A 242 -16.58 -10.23 46.44
C GLU A 242 -18.01 -9.74 46.71
N PRO A 243 -18.67 -9.09 45.75
CA PRO A 243 -20.12 -9.14 45.67
C PRO A 243 -20.46 -10.34 44.80
N THR A 244 -20.69 -11.47 45.46
CA THR A 244 -21.50 -12.58 44.97
C THR A 244 -22.90 -12.03 44.63
N LEU A 245 -23.11 -11.68 43.36
CA LEU A 245 -24.45 -11.60 42.79
C LEU A 245 -24.90 -13.04 42.55
N GLY A 246 -25.57 -13.59 43.55
CA GLY A 246 -26.34 -14.83 43.42
C GLY A 246 -27.42 -14.64 42.36
N VAL A 247 -27.10 -15.00 41.13
CA VAL A 247 -28.10 -15.30 40.10
C VAL A 247 -28.26 -16.82 40.17
N ASN A 248 -29.35 -17.21 40.81
CA ASN A 248 -29.80 -18.58 40.98
C ASN A 248 -29.79 -19.35 39.66
N ASP A 249 -29.53 -20.65 39.79
CA ASP A 249 -29.49 -21.72 38.78
C ASP A 249 -30.81 -21.96 38.03
N GLU A 250 -31.36 -20.94 37.36
CA GLU A 250 -32.33 -21.12 36.27
C GLU A 250 -32.01 -20.11 35.16
N THR A 251 -30.98 -20.40 34.36
CA THR A 251 -30.80 -19.67 33.10
C THR A 251 -31.94 -20.05 32.19
N ASP A 252 -32.96 -19.20 32.11
CA ASP A 252 -34.06 -19.33 31.16
C ASP A 252 -33.50 -19.70 29.77
N PRO A 253 -33.92 -20.82 29.16
CA PRO A 253 -33.39 -21.26 27.87
C PRO A 253 -33.64 -20.23 26.75
N GLU A 254 -34.59 -19.32 26.96
CA GLU A 254 -34.90 -18.20 26.06
C GLU A 254 -33.99 -16.98 26.24
N LEU A 255 -33.32 -16.82 27.39
CA LEU A 255 -32.39 -15.70 27.68
C LEU A 255 -30.95 -15.99 27.24
N GLN A 256 -30.58 -17.26 27.10
CA GLN A 256 -29.30 -17.72 26.53
C GLN A 256 -28.97 -17.17 25.13
N PRO A 257 -29.90 -17.17 24.15
CA PRO A 257 -29.62 -16.56 22.84
C PRO A 257 -29.41 -15.05 22.93
N LEU A 258 -30.16 -14.34 23.79
CA LEU A 258 -30.01 -12.90 24.02
C LEU A 258 -28.66 -12.57 24.66
N LEU A 259 -28.23 -13.32 25.68
CA LEU A 259 -26.93 -13.16 26.31
C LEU A 259 -25.78 -13.47 25.34
N LYS A 260 -25.90 -14.52 24.50
CA LYS A 260 -24.93 -14.79 23.43
C LYS A 260 -24.90 -13.68 22.37
N GLN A 261 -26.05 -13.13 22.02
CA GLN A 261 -26.13 -12.01 21.08
C GLN A 261 -25.48 -10.76 21.66
N LEU A 262 -25.73 -10.45 22.93
CA LEU A 262 -25.11 -9.32 23.62
C LEU A 262 -23.60 -9.52 23.76
N GLN A 263 -23.15 -10.72 24.15
CA GLN A 263 -21.73 -11.04 24.23
C GLN A 263 -21.05 -10.96 22.85
N SER A 264 -21.66 -11.47 21.79
CA SER A 264 -21.11 -11.36 20.44
C SER A 264 -21.09 -9.91 19.93
N HIS A 265 -22.09 -9.11 20.30
CA HIS A 265 -22.13 -7.68 20.00
C HIS A 265 -21.04 -6.90 20.77
N LEU A 266 -20.88 -7.14 22.07
CA LEU A 266 -19.80 -6.54 22.87
C LEU A 266 -18.42 -6.98 22.37
N LEU A 267 -18.26 -8.24 21.95
CA LEU A 267 -17.01 -8.74 21.39
C LEU A 267 -16.71 -8.09 20.03
N SER A 268 -17.74 -7.88 19.20
CA SER A 268 -17.64 -7.14 17.94
C SER A 268 -17.28 -5.68 18.16
N MET A 269 -17.94 -4.99 19.10
CA MET A 269 -17.59 -3.63 19.49
C MET A 269 -16.17 -3.55 20.02
N ARG A 270 -15.76 -4.47 20.88
CA ARG A 270 -14.39 -4.55 21.41
C ARG A 270 -13.36 -4.78 20.31
N ASN A 271 -13.66 -5.63 19.32
CA ASN A 271 -12.74 -5.88 18.21
C ASN A 271 -12.66 -4.67 17.26
N ASN A 272 -13.78 -3.96 17.06
CA ASN A 272 -13.79 -2.71 16.30
C ASN A 272 -12.99 -1.61 17.02
N THR A 273 -13.13 -1.47 18.34
CA THR A 273 -12.38 -0.48 19.13
C THR A 273 -10.91 -0.87 19.35
N ALA A 274 -10.56 -2.15 19.26
CA ALA A 274 -9.17 -2.61 19.34
C ALA A 274 -8.29 -1.99 18.24
N SER A 275 -8.85 -1.73 17.04
CA SER A 275 -8.14 -1.07 15.95
C SER A 275 -7.85 0.42 16.21
N MET A 276 -8.59 1.05 17.12
CA MET A 276 -8.43 2.45 17.52
C MET A 276 -7.43 2.65 18.66
N MET A 277 -7.13 1.60 19.43
CA MET A 277 -6.17 1.66 20.55
C MET A 277 -4.77 2.15 20.14
N PRO A 278 -4.20 1.73 18.99
CA PRO A 278 -2.92 2.27 18.52
C PRO A 278 -2.99 3.74 18.11
N VAL A 279 -4.15 4.20 17.63
CA VAL A 279 -4.37 5.61 17.26
C VAL A 279 -4.42 6.47 18.51
N LEU A 280 -5.12 6.02 19.56
CA LEU A 280 -5.14 6.70 20.86
C LEU A 280 -3.73 6.77 21.45
N GLY A 281 -2.97 5.66 21.42
CA GLY A 281 -1.58 5.68 21.87
C GLY A 281 -0.68 6.63 21.07
N ALA A 282 -0.86 6.72 19.75
CA ALA A 282 -0.15 7.68 18.91
C ALA A 282 -0.57 9.13 19.20
N MET A 283 -1.84 9.38 19.51
CA MET A 283 -2.31 10.71 19.92
C MET A 283 -1.71 11.13 21.26
N ASP A 284 -1.62 10.21 22.22
CA ASP A 284 -0.95 10.44 23.50
C ASP A 284 0.55 10.73 23.30
N GLU A 285 1.22 9.97 22.44
CA GLU A 285 2.62 10.19 22.08
C GLU A 285 2.84 11.56 21.40
N VAL A 286 1.95 11.95 20.49
CA VAL A 286 1.96 13.28 19.86
C VAL A 286 1.71 14.39 20.89
N GLY A 287 0.78 14.18 21.83
CA GLY A 287 0.53 15.12 22.93
C GLY A 287 1.78 15.33 23.79
N ILE A 288 2.43 14.24 24.21
CA ILE A 288 3.68 14.29 24.97
C ILE A 288 4.79 14.96 24.15
N ALA A 289 4.89 14.66 22.85
CA ALA A 289 5.86 15.28 21.95
C ALA A 289 5.63 16.79 21.78
N MET A 290 4.37 17.22 21.70
CA MET A 290 3.99 18.62 21.64
C MET A 290 4.26 19.35 22.96
N ASP A 291 3.96 18.73 24.10
CA ASP A 291 4.25 19.32 25.42
C ASP A 291 5.77 19.41 25.66
N THR A 292 6.53 18.40 25.25
CA THR A 292 8.01 18.44 25.30
C THR A 292 8.62 19.41 24.31
N PHE A 293 7.98 19.66 23.16
CA PHE A 293 8.38 20.73 22.24
C PHE A 293 8.05 22.10 22.83
N ALA A 294 6.82 22.29 23.32
CA ALA A 294 6.34 23.55 23.88
C ALA A 294 7.21 24.00 25.07
N SER A 295 7.55 23.10 25.97
CA SER A 295 8.47 23.38 27.09
C SER A 295 9.93 23.68 26.65
N LYS A 296 10.34 23.26 25.46
CA LYS A 296 11.69 23.55 24.92
C LYS A 296 11.74 24.80 24.05
N SER A 297 10.65 25.15 23.38
CA SER A 297 10.65 26.20 22.35
C SER A 297 9.86 27.46 22.74
N LEU A 298 9.04 27.43 23.79
CA LEU A 298 8.30 28.60 24.25
C LEU A 298 8.83 29.07 25.61
N ASP A 299 8.98 30.39 25.76
CA ASP A 299 9.32 31.02 27.04
C ASP A 299 8.18 30.80 28.06
N ASP A 300 8.53 30.73 29.35
CA ASP A 300 7.59 30.47 30.46
C ASP A 300 6.38 31.43 30.46
N GLU A 301 6.55 32.66 29.97
CA GLU A 301 5.48 33.65 29.86
C GLU A 301 4.49 33.35 28.72
N ALA A 302 4.96 32.73 27.62
CA ALA A 302 4.13 32.31 26.50
C ALA A 302 3.35 31.02 26.82
N LEU A 303 3.95 30.11 27.59
CA LEU A 303 3.26 28.91 28.10
C LEU A 303 2.12 29.30 29.05
N ARG A 304 2.35 30.25 29.97
CA ARG A 304 1.31 30.74 30.89
C ARG A 304 0.12 31.36 30.16
N LYS A 305 0.36 32.09 29.06
CA LYS A 305 -0.73 32.64 28.22
C LYS A 305 -1.51 31.55 27.49
N LEU A 306 -0.84 30.53 26.94
CA LEU A 306 -1.51 29.43 26.24
C LEU A 306 -2.40 28.61 27.18
N TYR A 307 -1.90 28.27 28.38
CA TYR A 307 -2.69 27.51 29.35
C TYR A 307 -3.72 28.36 30.10
N SER A 308 -3.56 29.68 30.22
CA SER A 308 -4.61 30.55 30.81
C SER A 308 -5.80 30.77 29.87
N ILE A 309 -5.63 30.56 28.56
CA ILE A 309 -6.71 30.66 27.57
C ILE A 309 -7.59 29.39 27.56
N ALA A 310 -7.09 28.26 28.08
CA ALA A 310 -7.84 26.99 28.13
C ALA A 310 -8.79 26.86 29.36
N HIS A 311 -8.88 27.89 30.21
CA HIS A 311 -9.77 27.94 31.37
C HIS A 311 -10.66 29.21 31.37
N VAL A 312 -11.32 29.43 30.24
CA VAL A 312 -12.57 30.21 30.11
C VAL A 312 -13.48 29.39 29.21
#